data_AF-A0AAD0LAK1-F1
#
_entry.id   AF-A0AAD0LAK1-F1
#
_cell.length_a   1.000
_cell.length_b   1.000
_cell.length_c   1.000
_cell.angle_alpha   90.00
_cell.angle_beta   90.00
_cell.angle_gamma   90.00
#
_symmetry.space_group_name_H-M   'P 1'
#
loop_
_entity.id
_entity.type
_entity.pdbx_description
1 polymer ?
#
loop_
_entity_poly.entity_id
_entity_poly.type
_entity_poly.pdbx_seq_one_letter_code
_entity_poly.pdbx_strand_id
1 'polypeptide(L)'
;MEQCLETKELFYAVANIYPELNTQVSFIESTSFSKPPEESLREEGIEFDSILRFKDPSIPSLSEVGYTMANAGGFATNYVKNDIVGTAIFLDQAPAGITEIEAPNIYWALQTVLLHHELMHAKDLYLQKNFNMSNMTVSLVKAEIYADVTTLRFFEKHKKAGGETYRNLYAAGILGREDSAVYKQIFKGITKSFPEVQLRAWASMSVLPPVQ
;
A
#
# COMPACT_ATOMS: atom_id res chain seq x y z
N MET A 1 24.46 15.85 -9.93
CA MET A 1 24.49 14.84 -8.85
C MET A 1 24.05 15.53 -7.57
N GLU A 2 22.75 15.66 -7.36
CA GLU A 2 22.18 16.32 -6.18
C GLU A 2 20.69 16.02 -6.22
N GLN A 3 20.24 15.05 -5.39
CA GLN A 3 18.83 14.81 -4.97
C GLN A 3 18.59 13.41 -4.37
N CYS A 4 19.62 12.59 -4.12
CA CYS A 4 19.42 11.30 -3.47
C CYS A 4 19.06 11.40 -1.98
N LEU A 5 19.29 12.56 -1.36
CA LEU A 5 19.17 12.74 0.09
C LEU A 5 17.76 13.11 0.58
N GLU A 6 16.79 13.43 -0.29
CA GLU A 6 15.44 13.86 0.17
C GLU A 6 14.40 12.72 0.21
N THR A 7 14.55 11.67 -0.61
CA THR A 7 13.48 10.66 -0.76
C THR A 7 13.49 9.56 0.30
N LYS A 8 14.68 9.13 0.73
CA LYS A 8 14.86 8.09 1.76
C LYS A 8 14.51 8.59 3.17
N GLU A 9 14.83 9.84 3.47
CA GLU A 9 14.45 10.46 4.75
C GLU A 9 12.93 10.54 4.90
N LEU A 10 12.21 10.87 3.82
CA LEU A 10 10.75 10.89 3.83
C LEU A 10 10.16 9.50 4.11
N PHE A 11 10.74 8.43 3.56
CA PHE A 11 10.30 7.06 3.87
C PHE A 11 10.33 6.80 5.37
N TYR A 12 11.45 7.11 6.04
CA TYR A 12 11.57 6.92 7.49
C TYR A 12 10.65 7.86 8.28
N ALA A 13 10.44 9.09 7.81
CA ALA A 13 9.46 9.97 8.43
C ALA A 13 8.03 9.41 8.34
N VAL A 14 7.65 8.87 7.18
CA VAL A 14 6.35 8.22 6.96
C VAL A 14 6.20 6.96 7.81
N ALA A 15 7.25 6.14 7.91
CA ALA A 15 7.24 4.93 8.75
C ALA A 15 6.93 5.21 10.24
N ASN A 16 7.23 6.43 10.70
CA ASN A 16 7.05 6.84 12.09
C ASN A 16 5.90 7.85 12.30
N ILE A 17 5.13 8.19 11.26
CA ILE A 17 4.13 9.27 11.35
C ILE A 17 2.86 8.87 12.13
N TYR A 18 2.64 7.57 12.34
CA TYR A 18 1.52 7.03 13.10
C TYR A 18 2.01 6.11 14.23
N PRO A 19 2.64 6.65 15.28
CA PRO A 19 3.20 5.86 16.37
C PRO A 19 2.15 5.07 17.16
N GLU A 20 0.86 5.41 17.02
CA GLU A 20 -0.25 4.66 17.58
C GLU A 20 -0.52 3.32 16.88
N LEU A 21 -0.04 3.15 15.64
CA LEU A 21 -0.19 1.92 14.88
C LEU A 21 1.01 1.03 15.22
N ASN A 22 0.76 -0.07 15.93
CA ASN A 22 1.78 -1.07 16.25
C ASN A 22 2.24 -1.80 14.98
N THR A 23 3.08 -1.14 14.17
CA THR A 23 3.48 -1.61 12.84
C THR A 23 4.94 -2.03 12.80
N GLN A 24 5.22 -3.09 12.05
CA GLN A 24 6.58 -3.51 11.69
C GLN A 24 6.71 -3.49 10.16
N VAL A 25 7.79 -2.91 9.64
CA VAL A 25 8.00 -2.76 8.19
C VAL A 25 9.22 -3.58 7.77
N SER A 26 9.04 -4.45 6.78
CA SER A 26 10.10 -5.30 6.21
C SER A 26 10.15 -5.20 4.70
N PHE A 27 11.34 -5.36 4.12
CA PHE A 27 11.52 -5.48 2.69
C PHE A 27 11.73 -6.95 2.30
N ILE A 28 10.88 -7.48 1.44
CA ILE A 28 10.86 -8.90 1.04
C ILE A 28 11.13 -9.06 -0.46
N GLU A 29 11.61 -10.23 -0.87
CA GLU A 29 11.72 -10.57 -2.29
C GLU A 29 10.33 -10.72 -2.94
N SER A 30 10.21 -10.40 -4.24
CA SER A 30 8.94 -10.53 -4.98
C SER A 30 8.36 -11.95 -4.95
N THR A 31 9.21 -12.99 -4.82
CA THR A 31 8.79 -14.39 -4.70
C THR A 31 7.98 -14.64 -3.42
N SER A 32 8.22 -13.88 -2.36
CA SER A 32 7.53 -14.00 -1.07
C SER A 32 6.07 -13.53 -1.09
N PHE A 33 5.62 -12.78 -2.10
CA PHE A 33 4.20 -12.39 -2.25
C PHE A 33 3.27 -13.56 -2.55
N SER A 34 3.83 -14.70 -2.96
CA SER A 34 3.07 -15.94 -3.17
C SER A 34 2.94 -16.79 -1.90
N LYS A 35 3.68 -16.46 -0.84
CA LYS A 35 3.70 -17.21 0.40
C LYS A 35 2.50 -16.87 1.29
N PRO A 36 2.06 -17.80 2.15
CA PRO A 36 1.12 -17.48 3.21
C PRO A 36 1.71 -16.42 4.16
N PRO A 37 0.91 -15.49 4.70
CA PRO A 37 1.41 -14.45 5.61
C PRO A 37 2.15 -14.99 6.85
N GLU A 38 1.80 -16.18 7.36
CA GLU A 38 2.51 -16.84 8.46
C GLU A 38 3.97 -17.15 8.15
N GLU A 39 4.29 -17.42 6.89
CA GLU A 39 5.65 -17.72 6.47
C GLU A 39 6.47 -16.43 6.44
N SER A 40 5.93 -15.38 5.82
CA SER A 40 6.57 -14.05 5.79
C SER A 40 6.82 -13.49 7.21
N LEU A 41 5.85 -13.62 8.12
CA LEU A 41 6.04 -13.21 9.51
C LEU A 41 7.18 -13.96 10.20
N ARG A 42 7.28 -15.28 9.97
CA ARG A 42 8.32 -16.12 10.57
C ARG A 42 9.71 -15.83 9.99
N GLU A 43 9.80 -15.63 8.68
CA GLU A 43 11.05 -15.29 8.00
C GLU A 43 11.60 -13.94 8.48
N GLU A 44 10.72 -12.97 8.71
CA GLU A 44 11.07 -11.65 9.23
C GLU A 44 11.22 -11.61 10.77
N GLY A 45 11.11 -12.76 11.46
CA GLY A 45 11.29 -12.85 12.91
C GLY A 45 10.19 -12.15 13.71
N ILE A 46 9.02 -11.92 13.12
CA ILE A 46 7.87 -11.28 13.78
C ILE A 46 7.13 -12.34 14.59
N GLU A 47 7.12 -12.18 15.92
CA GLU A 47 6.38 -13.06 16.81
C GLU A 47 4.88 -12.77 16.77
N PHE A 48 4.07 -13.83 16.69
CA PHE A 48 2.61 -13.75 16.75
C PHE A 48 2.03 -14.99 17.42
N ASP A 49 0.89 -14.81 18.10
CA ASP A 49 0.07 -15.90 18.64
C ASP A 49 -0.99 -16.34 17.61
N SER A 50 -1.50 -15.39 16.82
CA SER A 50 -2.44 -15.67 15.74
C SER A 50 -2.43 -14.60 14.64
N ILE A 51 -2.88 -14.98 13.44
CA ILE A 51 -3.12 -14.05 12.32
C ILE A 51 -4.60 -13.67 12.27
N LEU A 52 -4.86 -12.38 12.07
CA LEU A 52 -6.19 -11.85 11.86
C LEU A 52 -6.60 -12.00 10.39
N ARG A 53 -7.48 -12.97 10.13
CA ARG A 53 -7.97 -13.28 8.78
C ARG A 53 -9.36 -12.71 8.56
N PHE A 54 -9.42 -11.58 7.87
CA PHE A 54 -10.68 -10.95 7.50
C PHE A 54 -11.24 -11.54 6.20
N LYS A 55 -12.56 -11.64 6.12
CA LYS A 55 -13.28 -12.05 4.91
C LYS A 55 -14.23 -10.95 4.48
N ASP A 56 -14.33 -10.69 3.18
CA ASP A 56 -15.41 -9.86 2.65
C ASP A 56 -16.61 -10.76 2.31
N PRO A 57 -17.74 -10.66 3.04
CA PRO A 57 -18.91 -11.51 2.79
C PRO A 57 -19.52 -11.32 1.40
N SER A 58 -19.22 -10.20 0.72
CA SER A 58 -19.70 -9.91 -0.62
C SER A 58 -18.80 -10.48 -1.73
N ILE A 59 -17.62 -11.02 -1.38
CA ILE A 59 -16.65 -11.58 -2.31
C ILE A 59 -16.40 -13.06 -1.94
N PRO A 60 -16.94 -14.02 -2.72
CA PRO A 60 -16.81 -15.44 -2.41
C PRO A 60 -15.36 -15.95 -2.53
N SER A 61 -14.59 -15.43 -3.49
CA SER A 61 -13.17 -15.71 -3.66
C SER A 61 -12.44 -14.53 -4.29
N LEU A 62 -11.24 -14.21 -3.79
CA LEU A 62 -10.38 -13.17 -4.36
C LEU A 62 -9.92 -13.53 -5.78
N SER A 63 -9.63 -14.81 -6.04
CA SER A 63 -9.21 -15.27 -7.37
C SER A 63 -10.33 -15.14 -8.40
N GLU A 64 -11.57 -15.40 -8.01
CA GLU A 64 -12.74 -15.30 -8.91
C GLU A 64 -13.04 -13.85 -9.32
N VAL A 65 -12.70 -12.89 -8.46
CA VAL A 65 -12.90 -11.46 -8.74
C VAL A 65 -11.66 -10.79 -9.35
N GLY A 66 -10.62 -11.58 -9.67
CA GLY A 66 -9.38 -11.08 -10.25
C GLY A 66 -8.64 -10.12 -9.30
N TYR A 67 -8.75 -10.33 -8.00
CA TYR A 67 -7.95 -9.62 -7.00
C TYR A 67 -6.74 -10.49 -6.65
N THR A 68 -5.55 -10.01 -7.01
CA THR A 68 -4.29 -10.73 -6.84
C THR A 68 -3.25 -9.86 -6.16
N MET A 69 -2.38 -10.50 -5.39
CA MET A 69 -1.19 -9.86 -4.81
C MET A 69 -0.04 -9.78 -5.83
N ALA A 70 -0.17 -10.45 -6.98
CA ALA A 70 0.78 -10.33 -8.07
C ALA A 70 0.83 -8.86 -8.50
N ASN A 71 1.99 -8.24 -8.35
CA ASN A 71 2.27 -6.82 -8.64
C ASN A 71 1.72 -5.80 -7.62
N ALA A 72 1.33 -6.21 -6.41
CA ALA A 72 0.89 -5.26 -5.38
C ALA A 72 2.01 -4.30 -4.92
N GLY A 73 3.27 -4.71 -5.02
CA GLY A 73 4.44 -3.93 -4.57
C GLY A 73 4.59 -3.84 -3.05
N GLY A 74 3.51 -4.05 -2.30
CA GLY A 74 3.48 -4.22 -0.85
C GLY A 74 2.22 -4.94 -0.39
N PHE A 75 2.20 -5.36 0.87
CA PHE A 75 1.00 -5.84 1.54
C PHE A 75 1.10 -5.72 3.06
N ALA A 76 -0.06 -5.51 3.70
CA ALA A 76 -0.21 -5.55 5.14
C ALA A 76 -0.87 -6.85 5.61
N THR A 77 -0.29 -7.50 6.63
CA THR A 77 -0.95 -8.58 7.39
C THR A 77 -1.12 -8.18 8.84
N ASN A 78 -2.26 -8.53 9.42
CA ASN A 78 -2.58 -8.21 10.80
C ASN A 78 -2.44 -9.44 11.67
N TYR A 79 -1.88 -9.27 12.86
CA TYR A 79 -1.61 -10.37 13.79
C TYR A 79 -1.90 -9.94 15.24
N VAL A 80 -1.98 -10.92 16.14
CA VAL A 80 -2.10 -10.71 17.58
C VAL A 80 -0.86 -11.29 18.25
N LYS A 81 -0.29 -10.54 19.19
CA LYS A 81 0.77 -11.00 20.09
C LYS A 81 0.51 -10.45 21.48
N ASN A 82 0.41 -11.32 22.48
CA ASN A 82 0.10 -10.97 23.87
C ASN A 82 -1.15 -10.07 23.99
N ASP A 83 -2.23 -10.45 23.31
CA ASP A 83 -3.50 -9.70 23.20
C ASP A 83 -3.39 -8.30 22.56
N ILE A 84 -2.24 -7.95 21.99
CA ILE A 84 -2.01 -6.70 21.28
C ILE A 84 -2.10 -6.97 19.78
N VAL A 85 -2.93 -6.20 19.09
CA VAL A 85 -3.00 -6.21 17.62
C VAL A 85 -1.77 -5.50 17.06
N GLY A 86 -1.11 -6.13 16.09
CA GLY A 86 -0.05 -5.55 15.29
C GLY A 86 -0.32 -5.70 13.80
N THR A 87 0.37 -4.89 13.00
CA THR A 87 0.36 -5.00 11.53
C THR A 87 1.78 -5.13 11.03
N ALA A 88 2.08 -6.18 10.28
CA ALA A 88 3.33 -6.29 9.53
C ALA A 88 3.08 -5.79 8.11
N ILE A 89 3.91 -4.86 7.65
CA ILE A 89 3.90 -4.29 6.32
C ILE A 89 5.12 -4.83 5.60
N PHE A 90 4.88 -5.56 4.52
CA PHE A 90 5.94 -6.08 3.66
C PHE A 90 5.96 -5.30 2.36
N LEU A 91 7.13 -4.83 1.97
CA LEU A 91 7.35 -4.08 0.74
C LEU A 91 8.29 -4.86 -0.16
N ASP A 92 8.04 -4.87 -1.46
CA ASP A 92 8.93 -5.51 -2.43
C ASP A 92 10.31 -4.81 -2.41
N GLN A 93 11.40 -5.58 -2.38
CA GLN A 93 12.77 -5.07 -2.52
C GLN A 93 13.06 -4.48 -3.91
N ALA A 94 12.25 -4.78 -4.92
CA ALA A 94 12.37 -4.23 -6.26
C ALA A 94 11.00 -3.83 -6.82
N PRO A 95 10.34 -2.80 -6.26
CA PRO A 95 8.99 -2.42 -6.67
C PRO A 95 9.00 -2.00 -8.16
N ALA A 96 8.08 -2.55 -8.94
CA ALA A 96 8.02 -2.38 -10.40
C ALA A 96 9.32 -2.78 -11.14
N GLY A 97 10.12 -3.69 -10.56
CA GLY A 97 11.41 -4.12 -11.11
C GLY A 97 12.53 -3.10 -10.97
N ILE A 98 12.34 -2.04 -10.16
CA ILE A 98 13.32 -0.98 -9.94
C ILE A 98 14.09 -1.24 -8.66
N THR A 99 15.42 -1.28 -8.73
CA THR A 99 16.29 -1.39 -7.56
C THR A 99 16.81 -0.03 -7.07
N GLU A 100 17.24 0.03 -5.80
CA GLU A 100 17.87 1.24 -5.22
C GLU A 100 19.13 1.67 -6.00
N ILE A 101 19.86 0.71 -6.58
CA ILE A 101 21.10 0.98 -7.33
C ILE A 101 20.79 1.64 -8.68
N GLU A 102 19.76 1.16 -9.38
CA GLU A 102 19.41 1.62 -10.74
C GLU A 102 18.78 3.01 -10.73
N ALA A 103 17.84 3.25 -9.82
CA ALA A 103 17.10 4.51 -9.75
C ALA A 103 16.74 4.85 -8.30
N PRO A 104 17.69 5.29 -7.45
CA PRO A 104 17.49 5.44 -6.01
C PRO A 104 16.33 6.38 -5.66
N ASN A 105 16.15 7.48 -6.40
CA ASN A 105 15.07 8.42 -6.16
C ASN A 105 13.70 7.83 -6.45
N ILE A 106 13.58 7.08 -7.55
CA ILE A 106 12.33 6.44 -7.97
C ILE A 106 12.02 5.27 -7.04
N TYR A 107 13.04 4.49 -6.69
CA TYR A 107 12.95 3.41 -5.71
C TYR A 107 12.35 3.92 -4.38
N TRP A 108 12.97 4.92 -3.75
CA TRP A 108 12.45 5.45 -2.48
C TRP A 108 11.10 6.14 -2.63
N ALA A 109 10.80 6.73 -3.79
CA ALA A 109 9.47 7.25 -4.06
C ALA A 109 8.41 6.15 -4.09
N LEU A 110 8.67 5.03 -4.78
CA LEU A 110 7.81 3.85 -4.82
C LEU A 110 7.63 3.26 -3.43
N GLN A 111 8.72 3.06 -2.68
CA GLN A 111 8.67 2.55 -1.32
C GLN A 111 7.82 3.43 -0.41
N THR A 112 7.95 4.75 -0.52
CA THR A 112 7.20 5.69 0.32
C THR A 112 5.70 5.66 -0.01
N VAL A 113 5.31 5.58 -1.29
CA VAL A 113 3.88 5.52 -1.64
C VAL A 113 3.24 4.20 -1.23
N LEU A 114 3.95 3.08 -1.41
CA LEU A 114 3.51 1.75 -0.99
C LEU A 114 3.38 1.69 0.53
N LEU A 115 4.42 2.12 1.27
CA LEU A 115 4.38 2.18 2.73
C LEU A 115 3.19 2.98 3.24
N HIS A 116 2.96 4.20 2.70
CA HIS A 116 1.84 5.00 3.17
C HIS A 116 0.50 4.33 2.89
N HIS A 117 0.33 3.69 1.74
CA HIS A 117 -0.88 2.92 1.43
C HIS A 117 -1.10 1.78 2.44
N GLU A 118 -0.08 0.97 2.71
CA GLU A 118 -0.20 -0.13 3.67
C GLU A 118 -0.44 0.35 5.11
N LEU A 119 0.17 1.47 5.52
CA LEU A 119 -0.13 2.13 6.79
C LEU A 119 -1.60 2.54 6.88
N MET A 120 -2.25 2.86 5.76
CA MET A 120 -3.68 3.18 5.79
C MET A 120 -4.54 1.95 6.04
N HIS A 121 -4.14 0.75 5.61
CA HIS A 121 -4.83 -0.48 6.03
C HIS A 121 -4.67 -0.73 7.53
N ALA A 122 -3.47 -0.55 8.08
CA ALA A 122 -3.25 -0.62 9.53
C ALA A 122 -4.14 0.39 10.28
N LYS A 123 -4.22 1.63 9.78
CA LYS A 123 -5.05 2.68 10.35
C LYS A 123 -6.55 2.40 10.23
N ASP A 124 -6.99 1.84 9.11
CA ASP A 124 -8.38 1.43 8.89
C ASP A 124 -8.81 0.38 9.92
N LEU A 125 -7.94 -0.60 10.18
CA LEU A 125 -8.16 -1.60 11.22
C LEU A 125 -8.20 -0.97 12.62
N TYR A 126 -7.22 -0.12 12.96
CA TYR A 126 -7.17 0.57 14.25
C TYR A 126 -8.46 1.36 14.53
N LEU A 127 -8.99 2.04 13.52
CA LEU A 127 -10.24 2.81 13.60
C LEU A 127 -11.51 1.96 13.41
N GLN A 128 -11.37 0.68 13.06
CA GLN A 128 -12.46 -0.23 12.67
C GLN A 128 -13.43 0.38 11.65
N LYS A 129 -12.90 1.09 10.65
CA LYS A 129 -13.74 1.86 9.72
C LYS A 129 -14.34 0.97 8.63
N ASN A 130 -13.54 0.09 8.04
CA ASN A 130 -13.97 -0.92 7.07
C ASN A 130 -13.68 -2.36 7.52
N PHE A 131 -12.96 -2.51 8.64
CA PHE A 131 -12.69 -3.79 9.30
C PHE A 131 -13.59 -3.94 10.52
N ASN A 132 -14.10 -5.15 10.75
CA ASN A 132 -14.87 -5.50 11.93
C ASN A 132 -14.21 -6.69 12.63
N MET A 133 -13.59 -6.41 13.77
CA MET A 133 -12.89 -7.40 14.60
C MET A 133 -13.84 -8.39 15.28
N SER A 134 -15.09 -8.00 15.55
CA SER A 134 -16.04 -8.85 16.26
C SER A 134 -16.52 -10.04 15.44
N ASN A 135 -16.59 -9.88 14.11
CA ASN A 135 -17.01 -10.94 13.20
C ASN A 135 -15.97 -11.30 12.12
N MET A 136 -14.77 -10.72 12.22
CA MET A 136 -13.66 -10.91 11.27
C MET A 136 -14.06 -10.63 9.82
N THR A 137 -14.82 -9.55 9.60
CA THR A 137 -15.22 -9.12 8.25
C THR A 137 -14.54 -7.83 7.81
N VAL A 138 -14.38 -7.67 6.51
CA VAL A 138 -13.88 -6.44 5.89
C VAL A 138 -14.73 -6.08 4.68
N SER A 139 -14.89 -4.79 4.39
CA SER A 139 -15.33 -4.35 3.06
C SER A 139 -14.09 -4.04 2.23
N LEU A 140 -13.62 -5.02 1.45
CA LEU A 140 -12.36 -4.95 0.69
C LEU A 140 -12.33 -3.69 -0.17
N VAL A 141 -13.36 -3.50 -1.00
CA VAL A 141 -13.45 -2.33 -1.90
C VAL A 141 -13.37 -1.01 -1.13
N LYS A 142 -14.03 -0.90 0.03
CA LYS A 142 -13.99 0.35 0.81
C LYS A 142 -12.65 0.55 1.54
N ALA A 143 -12.00 -0.52 1.97
CA ALA A 143 -10.67 -0.46 2.58
C ALA A 143 -9.64 0.02 1.56
N GLU A 144 -9.65 -0.52 0.34
CA GLU A 144 -8.80 -0.08 -0.77
C GLU A 144 -9.06 1.39 -1.14
N ILE A 145 -10.32 1.78 -1.31
CA ILE A 145 -10.68 3.19 -1.57
C ILE A 145 -10.17 4.11 -0.46
N TYR A 146 -10.30 3.69 0.81
CA TYR A 146 -9.83 4.48 1.93
C TYR A 146 -8.30 4.64 1.90
N ALA A 147 -7.55 3.57 1.65
CA ALA A 147 -6.11 3.61 1.55
C ALA A 147 -5.66 4.50 0.38
N ASP A 148 -6.18 4.28 -0.83
CA ASP A 148 -5.86 5.05 -2.03
C ASP A 148 -6.14 6.55 -1.87
N VAL A 149 -7.36 6.89 -1.44
CA VAL A 149 -7.78 8.29 -1.28
C VAL A 149 -6.95 8.99 -0.20
N THR A 150 -6.68 8.31 0.91
CA THR A 150 -5.93 8.92 2.01
C THR A 150 -4.46 9.11 1.63
N THR A 151 -3.87 8.16 0.89
CA THR A 151 -2.51 8.30 0.34
C THR A 151 -2.39 9.44 -0.66
N LEU A 152 -3.32 9.56 -1.62
CA LEU A 152 -3.36 10.70 -2.54
C LEU A 152 -3.49 12.03 -1.80
N ARG A 153 -4.38 12.12 -0.80
CA ARG A 153 -4.57 13.33 0.02
C ARG A 153 -3.33 13.67 0.84
N PHE A 154 -2.65 12.67 1.38
CA PHE A 154 -1.43 12.87 2.16
C PHE A 154 -0.39 13.60 1.31
N PHE A 155 -0.05 13.04 0.14
CA PHE A 155 0.96 13.66 -0.73
C PHE A 155 0.46 14.96 -1.36
N GLU A 156 -0.84 15.10 -1.60
CA GLU A 156 -1.42 16.37 -2.03
C GLU A 156 -1.24 17.49 -1.00
N LYS A 157 -1.41 17.19 0.29
CA LYS A 157 -1.22 18.17 1.37
C LYS A 157 0.25 18.61 1.51
N HIS A 158 1.19 17.74 1.12
CA HIS A 158 2.63 17.97 1.25
C HIS A 158 3.31 18.38 -0.07
N LYS A 159 2.58 18.95 -1.04
CA LYS A 159 3.13 19.43 -2.34
C LYS A 159 4.41 20.27 -2.19
N LYS A 160 4.44 21.20 -1.23
CA LYS A 160 5.58 22.10 -1.01
C LYS A 160 6.86 21.39 -0.58
N ALA A 161 6.75 20.17 -0.07
CA ALA A 161 7.87 19.32 0.34
C ALA A 161 8.11 18.18 -0.67
N GLY A 162 7.81 18.40 -1.95
CA GLY A 162 8.00 17.40 -3.01
C GLY A 162 6.88 16.36 -3.11
N GLY A 163 5.79 16.48 -2.34
CA GLY A 163 4.66 15.55 -2.36
C GLY A 163 4.00 15.37 -3.73
N GLU A 164 4.18 16.32 -4.66
CA GLU A 164 3.66 16.19 -6.02
C GLU A 164 4.26 15.00 -6.77
N THR A 165 5.54 14.71 -6.60
CA THR A 165 6.22 13.59 -7.28
C THR A 165 5.60 12.25 -6.87
N TYR A 166 5.47 12.03 -5.56
CA TYR A 166 4.86 10.83 -4.99
C TYR A 166 3.40 10.67 -5.40
N ARG A 167 2.62 11.76 -5.34
CA ARG A 167 1.22 11.76 -5.78
C ARG A 167 1.09 11.42 -7.26
N ASN A 168 1.91 12.02 -8.12
CA ASN A 168 1.85 11.79 -9.57
C ASN A 168 2.21 10.34 -9.90
N LEU A 169 3.28 9.83 -9.27
CA LEU A 169 3.70 8.43 -9.37
C LEU A 169 2.58 7.48 -8.95
N TYR A 170 1.95 7.76 -7.82
CA TYR A 170 0.87 6.93 -7.30
C TYR A 170 -0.41 6.99 -8.15
N ALA A 171 -0.75 8.17 -8.69
CA ALA A 171 -1.85 8.32 -9.64
C ALA A 171 -1.62 7.50 -10.92
N ALA A 172 -0.38 7.43 -11.42
CA ALA A 172 -0.03 6.57 -12.54
C ALA A 172 -0.22 5.09 -12.21
N GLY A 173 0.21 4.65 -11.01
CA GLY A 173 -0.03 3.30 -10.51
C GLY A 173 -1.52 2.94 -10.43
N ILE A 174 -2.37 3.83 -9.89
CA ILE A 174 -3.83 3.63 -9.81
C ILE A 174 -4.44 3.44 -11.22
N LEU A 175 -4.02 4.24 -12.20
CA LEU A 175 -4.52 4.15 -13.58
C LEU A 175 -3.99 2.93 -14.34
N GLY A 176 -2.86 2.36 -13.91
CA GLY A 176 -2.24 1.18 -14.50
C GLY A 176 -2.75 -0.16 -13.93
N ARG A 177 -3.66 -0.15 -12.95
CA ARG A 177 -4.21 -1.38 -12.35
C ARG A 177 -5.05 -2.17 -13.36
N GLU A 178 -5.06 -3.49 -13.21
CA GLU A 178 -5.78 -4.42 -14.08
C GLU A 178 -7.30 -4.17 -14.09
N ASP A 179 -7.93 -4.47 -15.23
CA ASP A 179 -9.35 -4.18 -15.50
C ASP A 179 -10.33 -5.20 -14.87
N SER A 180 -10.08 -5.63 -13.62
CA SER A 180 -10.96 -6.58 -12.92
C SER A 180 -12.23 -5.90 -12.39
N ALA A 181 -13.27 -6.69 -12.11
CA ALA A 181 -14.54 -6.16 -11.59
C ALA A 181 -14.38 -5.47 -10.22
N VAL A 182 -13.46 -5.94 -9.39
CA VAL A 182 -13.12 -5.29 -8.11
C VAL A 182 -12.35 -3.99 -8.34
N TYR A 183 -11.34 -3.99 -9.21
CA TYR A 183 -10.57 -2.77 -9.49
C TYR A 183 -11.43 -1.67 -10.12
N LYS A 184 -12.41 -2.00 -10.96
CA LYS A 184 -13.42 -1.05 -11.46
C LYS A 184 -14.23 -0.40 -10.34
N GLN A 185 -14.61 -1.16 -9.32
CA GLN A 185 -15.36 -0.64 -8.18
C GLN A 185 -14.49 0.26 -7.30
N ILE A 186 -13.24 -0.15 -7.04
CA ILE A 186 -12.25 0.65 -6.31
C ILE A 186 -12.03 1.98 -7.05
N PHE A 187 -11.73 1.93 -8.35
CA PHE A 187 -11.51 3.11 -9.19
C PHE A 187 -12.72 4.05 -9.20
N LYS A 188 -13.93 3.51 -9.36
CA LYS A 188 -15.18 4.28 -9.24
C LYS A 188 -15.34 4.93 -7.86
N GLY A 189 -14.84 4.30 -6.80
CA GLY A 189 -14.81 4.86 -5.47
C GLY A 189 -13.82 6.01 -5.30
N ILE A 190 -12.58 5.82 -5.78
CA ILE A 190 -11.52 6.84 -5.78
C ILE A 190 -12.00 8.09 -6.53
N THR A 191 -12.62 7.90 -7.70
CA THR A 191 -13.06 9.00 -8.58
C THR A 191 -14.15 9.90 -8.00
N LYS A 192 -14.81 9.48 -6.92
CA LYS A 192 -15.69 10.37 -6.13
C LYS A 192 -14.92 11.44 -5.35
N SER A 193 -13.68 11.16 -4.97
CA SER A 193 -12.80 12.11 -4.27
C SER A 193 -11.84 12.82 -5.22
N PHE A 194 -11.36 12.11 -6.25
CA PHE A 194 -10.40 12.61 -7.23
C PHE A 194 -10.87 12.26 -8.64
N PRO A 195 -11.54 13.18 -9.36
CA PRO A 195 -12.04 12.92 -10.70
C PRO A 195 -10.99 12.30 -11.62
N GLU A 196 -11.39 11.39 -12.50
CA GLU A 196 -10.47 10.67 -13.39
C GLU A 196 -9.58 11.61 -14.22
N VAL A 197 -10.14 12.73 -14.71
CA VAL A 197 -9.38 13.74 -15.45
C VAL A 197 -8.22 14.32 -14.63
N GLN A 198 -8.40 14.46 -13.32
CA GLN A 198 -7.37 14.94 -12.39
C GLN A 198 -6.30 13.87 -12.16
N LEU A 199 -6.70 12.60 -11.98
CA LEU A 199 -5.77 11.49 -11.86
C LEU A 199 -4.91 11.34 -13.12
N ARG A 200 -5.51 11.45 -14.31
CA ARG A 200 -4.80 11.41 -15.60
C ARG A 200 -3.83 12.58 -15.75
N ALA A 201 -4.22 13.79 -15.37
CA ALA A 201 -3.35 14.96 -15.41
C ALA A 201 -2.15 14.82 -14.45
N TRP A 202 -2.34 14.23 -13.27
CA TRP A 202 -1.24 13.93 -12.34
C TRP A 202 -0.32 12.84 -12.88
N ALA A 203 -0.90 11.76 -13.40
CA ALA A 203 -0.13 10.64 -13.96
C ALA A 203 0.70 11.04 -15.19
N SER A 204 0.22 11.95 -16.04
CA SER A 204 1.00 12.45 -17.18
C SER A 204 2.23 13.27 -16.78
N MET A 205 2.31 13.70 -15.52
CA MET A 205 3.47 14.37 -14.93
C MET A 205 4.32 13.40 -14.09
N SER A 206 4.02 12.11 -14.10
CA SER A 206 4.83 11.10 -13.41
C SER A 206 6.10 10.78 -14.19
N VAL A 207 7.17 10.47 -13.47
CA VAL A 207 8.44 10.03 -14.03
C VAL A 207 8.57 8.53 -13.77
N LEU A 208 7.73 7.73 -14.42
CA LEU A 208 7.97 6.29 -14.50
C LEU A 208 8.88 6.04 -15.71
N PRO A 209 9.98 5.29 -15.58
CA PRO A 209 10.63 4.77 -16.77
C PRO A 209 9.62 3.91 -17.53
N PRO A 210 9.58 3.97 -18.87
CA PRO A 210 8.72 3.09 -19.64
C PRO A 210 9.05 1.64 -19.25
N VAL A 211 8.01 0.88 -18.88
CA VAL A 211 8.11 -0.56 -18.72
C VAL A 211 8.57 -1.11 -20.07
N GLN A 212 9.77 -1.67 -20.12
CA GLN A 212 10.30 -2.35 -21.32
C GLN A 212 9.66 -3.73 -21.47
#